data_AF-A0A9Q4B347-F1
#
_entry.id   AF-A0A9Q4B347-F1
#
_cell.length_a   1.000
_cell.length_b   1.000
_cell.length_c   1.000
_cell.angle_alpha   90.00
_cell.angle_beta   90.00
_cell.angle_gamma   90.00
#
_symmetry.space_group_name_H-M   'P 1'
#
loop_
_entity.id
_entity.type
_entity.pdbx_description
1 polymer ?
#
loop_
_entity_poly.entity_id
_entity_poly.type
_entity_poly.pdbx_seq_one_letter_code
_entity_poly.pdbx_strand_id
1 'polypeptide(L)'
;MIMVNTETVAGRTIVQALGIVSGNTVQAKHVGKDIVGGLRGLVGGKMKEYEEMFNEAREIAEKEMLSKAESLEADAIVNVRYSSSSIMSGTSEVLVYGTAVKLE
;
A
#
# COMPACT_ATOMS: atom_id res chain seq x y z
N MET A 1 4.90 -14.71 0.13
CA MET A 1 5.26 -14.12 1.43
C MET A 1 3.98 -13.80 2.20
N ILE A 2 3.93 -14.05 3.52
CA ILE A 2 2.75 -13.73 4.34
C ILE A 2 2.75 -12.23 4.65
N MET A 3 1.59 -11.56 4.55
CA MET A 3 1.41 -10.19 5.07
C MET A 3 0.25 -10.15 6.04
N VAL A 4 0.46 -9.54 7.21
CA VAL A 4 -0.59 -9.36 8.22
C VAL A 4 -0.51 -7.98 8.85
N ASN A 5 -1.65 -7.44 9.26
CA ASN A 5 -1.72 -6.19 10.01
C ASN A 5 -1.58 -6.41 11.54
N THR A 6 -1.46 -7.66 11.99
CA THR A 6 -1.12 -8.07 13.35
C THR A 6 0.39 -8.06 13.57
N GLU A 7 0.84 -7.96 14.81
CA GLU A 7 2.28 -7.99 15.15
C GLU A 7 2.91 -9.38 14.98
N THR A 8 2.09 -10.43 14.96
CA THR A 8 2.51 -11.83 14.82
C THR A 8 1.66 -12.56 13.79
N VAL A 9 2.15 -13.71 13.31
CA VAL A 9 1.41 -14.62 12.43
C VAL A 9 0.87 -15.77 13.27
N ALA A 10 -0.45 -15.99 13.24
CA ALA A 10 -1.08 -17.06 14.03
C ALA A 10 -0.49 -18.44 13.67
N GLY A 11 -0.10 -19.21 14.69
CA GLY A 11 0.48 -20.55 14.53
C GLY A 11 1.93 -20.57 14.04
N ARG A 12 2.63 -19.43 14.02
CA ARG A 12 4.05 -19.33 13.64
C ARG A 12 4.83 -18.51 14.66
N THR A 13 6.09 -18.84 14.88
CA THR A 13 7.01 -18.07 15.74
C THR A 13 7.88 -17.17 14.88
N ILE A 14 8.04 -15.90 15.26
CA ILE A 14 9.03 -15.02 14.65
C ILE A 14 10.39 -15.33 15.26
N VAL A 15 11.35 -15.79 14.46
CA VAL A 15 12.71 -16.11 14.93
C VAL A 15 13.71 -14.98 14.70
N GLN A 16 13.42 -14.08 13.76
CA GLN A 16 14.28 -12.95 13.48
C GLN A 16 13.47 -11.79 12.88
N ALA A 17 13.71 -10.58 13.39
CA ALA A 17 13.29 -9.35 12.71
C ALA A 17 14.40 -8.90 11.75
N LEU A 18 14.04 -8.71 10.48
CA LEU A 18 14.96 -8.32 9.40
C LEU A 18 14.98 -6.81 9.17
N GLY A 19 14.06 -6.08 9.80
CA GLY A 19 13.97 -4.62 9.74
C GLY A 19 12.67 -4.14 9.09
N ILE A 20 12.59 -2.83 8.94
CA ILE A 20 11.45 -2.17 8.30
C ILE A 20 11.57 -2.32 6.79
N VAL A 21 10.46 -2.68 6.15
CA VAL A 21 10.30 -2.63 4.69
C VAL A 21 9.15 -1.69 4.37
N SER A 22 9.27 -0.97 3.26
CA SER A 22 8.26 -0.03 2.81
C SER A 22 8.22 0.09 1.29
N GLY A 23 7.11 0.54 0.75
CA GLY A 23 6.97 0.93 -0.64
C GLY A 23 6.02 2.10 -0.76
N ASN A 24 6.24 2.97 -1.74
CA ASN A 24 5.42 4.15 -1.91
C ASN A 24 5.22 4.52 -3.38
N THR A 25 4.09 5.16 -3.65
CA THR A 25 3.80 5.69 -4.99
C THR A 25 3.03 7.00 -4.89
N VAL A 26 3.24 7.88 -5.86
CA VAL A 26 2.59 9.18 -5.93
C VAL A 26 1.66 9.21 -7.13
N GLN A 27 0.38 9.45 -6.89
CA GLN A 27 -0.64 9.59 -7.91
C GLN A 27 -1.00 11.06 -8.12
N ALA A 28 -1.04 11.50 -9.37
CA ALA A 28 -1.50 12.85 -9.72
C ALA A 28 -2.98 12.83 -10.13
N LYS A 29 -3.81 13.61 -9.43
CA LYS A 29 -5.23 13.86 -9.75
C LYS A 29 -5.44 14.40 -11.17
N HIS A 30 -4.40 14.95 -11.80
CA HIS A 30 -4.44 15.49 -13.16
C HIS A 30 -4.43 14.41 -14.26
N VAL A 31 -4.25 13.13 -13.92
CA VAL A 31 -4.57 12.00 -14.83
C VAL A 31 -6.10 11.84 -14.99
N GLY A 32 -6.90 12.65 -14.28
CA GLY A 32 -8.33 12.84 -14.49
C GLY A 32 -8.70 14.19 -15.10
N LYS A 33 -7.82 14.84 -15.88
CA LYS A 33 -8.21 16.07 -16.60
C LYS A 33 -9.30 15.84 -17.66
N ASP A 34 -9.66 14.58 -17.92
CA ASP A 34 -10.86 14.14 -18.66
C ASP A 34 -12.11 13.91 -17.78
N ILE A 35 -12.06 14.20 -16.47
CA ILE A 35 -13.25 14.37 -15.62
C ILE A 35 -13.90 15.74 -15.92
N VAL A 36 -14.04 16.06 -17.21
CA VAL A 36 -14.86 17.17 -17.73
C VAL A 36 -16.36 16.80 -17.67
N GLY A 37 -16.69 15.55 -17.33
CA GLY A 37 -18.05 15.09 -17.03
C GLY A 37 -18.49 15.27 -15.57
N GLY A 38 -18.09 16.37 -14.92
CA GLY A 38 -18.54 16.72 -13.56
C GLY A 38 -20.05 16.51 -13.38
N LEU A 39 -20.44 16.03 -12.19
CA LEU A 39 -21.82 15.80 -11.72
C LEU A 39 -22.55 14.51 -12.12
N ARG A 40 -22.00 13.62 -12.96
CA ARG A 40 -22.70 12.34 -13.27
C ARG A 40 -22.42 11.17 -12.30
N GLY A 41 -21.36 11.25 -11.50
CA GLY A 41 -20.90 10.13 -10.65
C GLY A 41 -21.39 10.13 -9.19
N LEU A 42 -22.13 11.14 -8.72
CA LEU A 42 -22.66 11.19 -7.35
C LEU A 42 -23.91 10.30 -7.19
N VAL A 43 -23.82 9.04 -7.59
CA VAL A 43 -24.82 8.02 -7.25
C VAL A 43 -24.30 7.29 -6.02
N GLY A 44 -24.69 7.76 -4.83
CA GLY A 44 -24.42 7.05 -3.56
C GLY A 44 -23.04 7.29 -2.92
N GLY A 45 -22.28 8.31 -3.35
CA GLY A 45 -21.10 8.80 -2.61
C GLY A 45 -19.77 8.08 -2.86
N LYS A 46 -19.71 7.13 -3.81
CA LYS A 46 -18.45 6.55 -4.27
C LYS A 46 -18.01 7.16 -5.60
N MET A 47 -16.75 7.54 -5.70
CA MET A 47 -16.14 7.94 -6.97
C MET A 47 -15.30 6.77 -7.49
N LYS A 48 -15.90 5.97 -8.37
CA LYS A 48 -15.34 4.68 -8.81
C LYS A 48 -13.94 4.80 -9.42
N GLU A 49 -13.71 5.85 -10.20
CA GLU A 49 -12.42 6.13 -10.85
C GLU A 49 -11.32 6.42 -9.82
N TYR A 50 -11.65 7.11 -8.72
CA TYR A 50 -10.71 7.34 -7.63
C TYR A 50 -10.46 6.06 -6.82
N GLU A 51 -11.48 5.22 -6.63
CA GLU A 51 -11.33 3.90 -5.97
C GLU A 51 -10.37 3.01 -6.77
N GLU A 52 -10.55 2.93 -8.09
CA GLU A 52 -9.66 2.20 -9.02
C GLU A 52 -8.22 2.76 -8.95
N MET A 53 -8.05 4.09 -9.02
CA MET A 53 -6.74 4.74 -8.92
C MET A 53 -6.03 4.43 -7.58
N PHE A 54 -6.74 4.46 -6.45
CA PHE A 54 -6.14 4.15 -5.15
C PHE A 54 -5.81 2.66 -5.00
N ASN A 55 -6.57 1.76 -5.62
CA ASN A 55 -6.26 0.34 -5.62
C ASN A 55 -4.98 0.05 -6.41
N GLU A 56 -4.85 0.60 -7.62
CA GLU A 56 -3.61 0.50 -8.41
C GLU A 56 -2.40 1.07 -7.64
N ALA A 57 -2.59 2.21 -6.97
CA ALA A 57 -1.54 2.80 -6.15
C ALA A 57 -1.09 1.86 -5.00
N ARG A 58 -2.02 1.18 -4.33
CA ARG A 58 -1.67 0.20 -3.29
C ARG A 58 -0.92 -0.98 -3.87
N GLU A 59 -1.34 -1.52 -5.01
CA GLU A 59 -0.66 -2.65 -5.66
C GLU A 59 0.79 -2.32 -6.02
N ILE A 60 1.05 -1.12 -6.55
CA ILE A 60 2.40 -0.65 -6.88
C ILE A 60 3.25 -0.54 -5.60
N ALA A 61 2.74 0.13 -4.57
CA ALA A 61 3.45 0.32 -3.30
C ALA A 61 3.72 -1.02 -2.59
N GLU A 62 2.75 -1.94 -2.59
CA GLU A 62 2.89 -3.29 -2.03
C GLU A 62 3.96 -4.09 -2.75
N LYS A 63 3.97 -4.05 -4.09
CA LYS A 63 4.98 -4.76 -4.89
C LYS A 63 6.39 -4.31 -4.56
N GLU A 64 6.60 -3.00 -4.37
CA GLU A 64 7.89 -2.46 -3.95
C GLU A 64 8.29 -2.93 -2.54
N MET A 65 7.36 -2.88 -1.58
CA MET A 65 7.58 -3.36 -0.22
C MET A 65 7.92 -4.86 -0.18
N LEU A 66 7.18 -5.66 -0.94
CA LEU A 66 7.40 -7.10 -1.08
C LEU A 66 8.78 -7.39 -1.68
N SER A 67 9.18 -6.69 -2.75
CA SER A 67 10.50 -6.88 -3.36
C SER A 67 11.64 -6.59 -2.37
N LYS A 68 11.50 -5.56 -1.52
CA LYS A 68 12.48 -5.29 -0.45
C LYS A 68 12.50 -6.43 0.57
N ALA A 69 11.35 -6.93 0.99
CA ALA A 69 11.27 -8.06 1.92
C ALA A 69 11.86 -9.35 1.32
N GLU A 70 11.68 -9.59 0.02
CA GLU A 70 12.27 -10.71 -0.72
C GLU A 70 13.79 -10.61 -0.75
N SER A 71 14.36 -9.41 -0.92
CA SER A 71 15.81 -9.18 -0.87
C SER A 71 16.43 -9.46 0.50
N LEU A 72 15.63 -9.41 1.56
CA LEU A 72 16.01 -9.79 2.93
C LEU A 72 15.71 -11.27 3.22
N GLU A 73 15.21 -12.01 2.23
CA GLU A 73 14.73 -13.38 2.34
C GLU A 73 13.64 -13.57 3.40
N ALA A 74 12.80 -12.56 3.62
CA ALA A 74 11.75 -12.61 4.64
C ALA A 74 10.69 -13.69 4.33
N ASP A 75 10.18 -14.34 5.37
CA ASP A 75 9.05 -15.27 5.25
C ASP A 75 7.70 -14.53 5.33
N ALA A 76 7.69 -13.44 6.10
CA ALA A 76 6.51 -12.61 6.32
C ALA A 76 6.84 -11.12 6.52
N ILE A 77 5.82 -10.28 6.32
CA ILE A 77 5.79 -8.89 6.75
C ILE A 77 4.65 -8.75 7.76
N VAL A 78 4.98 -8.41 8.99
CA VAL A 78 4.02 -8.20 10.08
C VAL A 78 3.79 -6.72 10.33
N ASN A 79 2.71 -6.42 11.06
CA ASN A 79 2.33 -5.06 11.42
C ASN A 79 2.20 -4.12 10.21
N VAL A 80 1.67 -4.64 9.09
CA VAL A 80 1.51 -3.86 7.86
C VAL A 80 0.55 -2.68 8.09
N ARG A 81 0.94 -1.50 7.62
CA ARG A 81 0.18 -0.26 7.69
C ARG A 81 0.17 0.44 6.34
N TYR A 82 -0.97 1.02 6.02
CA TYR A 82 -1.14 1.90 4.87
C TYR A 82 -1.33 3.32 5.36
N SER A 83 -0.68 4.26 4.70
CA SER A 83 -0.83 5.69 4.92
C SER A 83 -1.00 6.38 3.58
N SER A 84 -1.75 7.48 3.57
CA SER A 84 -1.89 8.33 2.39
C SER A 84 -1.71 9.78 2.80
N SER A 85 -0.95 10.54 2.01
CA SER A 85 -0.65 11.95 2.29
C SER A 85 -0.82 12.79 1.03
N SER A 86 -1.26 14.04 1.15
CA SER A 86 -1.25 14.98 0.02
C SER A 86 0.13 15.64 -0.02
N ILE A 87 0.93 15.34 -1.05
CA ILE A 87 2.28 15.93 -1.20
C ILE A 87 2.21 17.33 -1.82
N MET A 88 1.40 17.50 -2.86
CA MET A 88 1.18 18.79 -3.53
C MET A 88 -0.27 18.91 -3.98
N SER A 89 -0.66 20.11 -4.44
CA SER A 89 -1.99 20.32 -4.98
C SER A 89 -2.27 19.35 -6.12
N GLY A 90 -3.31 18.55 -5.97
CA GLY A 90 -3.67 17.58 -6.99
C GLY A 90 -2.77 16.35 -7.05
N THR A 91 -2.07 15.97 -5.98
CA THR A 91 -1.43 14.65 -5.88
C THR A 91 -1.70 13.99 -4.52
N SER A 92 -1.59 12.67 -4.46
CA SER A 92 -1.62 11.89 -3.23
C SER A 92 -0.53 10.83 -3.27
N GLU A 93 0.20 10.69 -2.17
CA GLU A 93 1.04 9.53 -1.90
C GLU A 93 0.20 8.40 -1.32
N VAL A 94 0.57 7.17 -1.67
CA VAL A 94 0.22 5.96 -0.96
C VAL A 94 1.51 5.31 -0.49
N LEU A 95 1.65 5.14 0.83
CA LEU A 95 2.76 4.48 1.50
C LEU A 95 2.23 3.21 2.16
N VAL A 96 2.95 2.10 1.99
CA VAL A 96 2.77 0.88 2.77
C VAL A 96 4.07 0.52 3.46
N TYR A 97 4.01 0.09 4.71
CA TYR A 97 5.18 -0.30 5.48
C TYR A 97 4.84 -1.38 6.51
N GLY A 98 5.86 -2.12 6.93
CA GLY A 98 5.76 -3.14 7.97
C GLY A 98 7.14 -3.63 8.41
N THR A 99 7.18 -4.72 9.17
CA THR A 99 8.42 -5.36 9.61
C THR A 99 8.60 -6.68 8.91
N ALA A 100 9.69 -6.82 8.14
CA ALA A 100 10.09 -8.08 7.54
C ALA A 100 10.64 -9.02 8.63
N VAL A 101 10.22 -10.28 8.60
CA VAL A 101 10.59 -11.28 9.62
C VAL A 101 10.88 -12.65 9.00
N LYS A 102 11.76 -13.42 9.65
CA LYS A 102 11.87 -14.87 9.45
C LYS A 102 10.93 -15.59 10.41
N LEU A 103 10.30 -16.66 9.92
CA LEU A 103 9.43 -17.52 10.71
C LEU A 103 10.08 -18.89 10.90
N GLU A 104 9.77 -19.52 12.03
CA GLU A 104 10.00 -20.95 12.28
C GLU A 104 9.13 -21.83 11.37
#